data_AF-A0A7V5WI91-F1
#
_entry.id   AF-A0A7V5WI91-F1
#
_cell.length_a   1.000
_cell.length_b   1.000
_cell.length_c   1.000
_cell.angle_alpha   90.00
_cell.angle_beta   90.00
_cell.angle_gamma   90.00
#
_symmetry.space_group_name_H-M   'P 1'
#
loop_
_entity.id
_entity.type
_entity.pdbx_description
1 polymer ?
#
loop_
_entity_poly.entity_id
_entity_poly.type
_entity_poly.pdbx_seq_one_letter_code
_entity_poly.pdbx_strand_id
1 'polypeptide(L)'
;MNSDILKETFYTLVAPDLPNEWDVEEAVEHLRSADPDQCHSILNQVPVIWPISHSLCFDYLKTAVSALDCIELDSLSEWVNRTLDQYEKNGLRAAQRFMLEVEENFLCPMRGETGLRFEQVEGRLLPYLRGLSGRNLDLAPAAEAFTDTATVFVPPEVNSYTAEIDNFFLYKLIVSYQWAFIDQSTFTVRPPLTDGEGRLPDPDDLWLEKYLRSFPCYELAADIYHVFETIRITRFLEGELPGLMRRKRELFPAAFRKGRSAGKGAAPILGGVRDMVFQDGTEEWAGACSDDLRDLILRQVGNAATADDSVKAVAALYPLLADSEEPYTPLEPLVFQGRLVLEAVRRARSARLAELEEQFIDGLATRLLTMPREKRQAVSERPDAEAVGSGPEKPDVSIVVDSPPGSPSPAAERTVLVTIDNESIELGEELQEIALDIISEVGYLPPAYVSSAAGRAGKGYGGFRTAEPKKGQELVAPVVYNEWDFRRSDFRKNWVSVVEKEIPLLHTSFVSTTLNRYHGEIVRLRRQFEMMRATERFVRRQR
;
A
#
# COMPACT_ATOMS: atom_id res chain seq x y z
N MET A 1 0.39 -33.80 44.48
CA MET A 1 1.32 -34.48 45.42
C MET A 1 1.21 -33.86 46.82
N ASN A 2 1.73 -34.50 47.89
CA ASN A 2 1.79 -33.87 49.22
C ASN A 2 2.86 -32.74 49.23
N SER A 3 2.58 -31.61 49.87
CA SER A 3 3.46 -30.42 49.89
C SER A 3 4.84 -30.74 50.48
N ASP A 4 4.89 -31.56 51.53
CA ASP A 4 6.15 -31.98 52.16
C ASP A 4 7.06 -32.75 51.20
N ILE A 5 6.48 -33.60 50.34
CA ILE A 5 7.22 -34.40 49.36
C ILE A 5 7.79 -33.49 48.26
N LEU A 6 7.01 -32.51 47.81
CA LEU A 6 7.48 -31.54 46.80
C LEU A 6 8.62 -30.66 47.37
N LYS A 7 8.53 -30.23 48.63
CA LYS A 7 9.60 -29.49 49.31
C LYS A 7 10.88 -30.31 49.43
N GLU A 8 10.80 -31.54 49.94
CA GLU A 8 11.95 -32.45 50.04
C GLU A 8 12.59 -32.72 48.67
N THR A 9 11.77 -32.87 47.63
CA THR A 9 12.24 -33.09 46.25
C THR A 9 12.96 -31.87 45.72
N PHE A 10 12.41 -30.66 45.92
CA PHE A 10 13.04 -29.40 45.54
C PHE A 10 14.39 -29.22 46.25
N TYR A 11 14.46 -29.40 47.57
CA TYR A 11 15.73 -29.30 48.31
C TYR A 11 16.77 -30.31 47.85
N THR A 12 16.35 -31.51 47.44
CA THR A 12 17.26 -32.52 46.88
C THR A 12 17.82 -32.10 45.52
N LEU A 13 17.00 -31.48 44.67
CA LEU A 13 17.40 -31.03 43.33
C LEU A 13 18.32 -29.80 43.35
N VAL A 14 18.23 -29.00 44.41
CA VAL A 14 18.94 -27.72 44.55
C VAL A 14 20.18 -27.82 45.47
N ALA A 15 20.41 -28.98 46.11
CA ALA A 15 21.57 -29.21 46.94
C ALA A 15 22.90 -28.95 46.18
N PRO A 16 23.89 -28.27 46.80
CA PRO A 16 24.03 -27.97 48.23
C PRO A 16 23.43 -26.62 48.67
N ASP A 17 22.71 -25.90 47.81
CA ASP A 17 22.16 -24.60 48.16
C ASP A 17 20.97 -24.74 49.13
N LEU A 18 20.87 -23.80 50.07
CA LEU A 18 19.81 -23.75 51.08
C LEU A 18 18.95 -22.50 50.88
N PRO A 19 17.99 -22.54 49.94
CA PRO A 19 17.07 -21.44 49.70
C PRO A 19 16.14 -21.20 50.88
N ASN A 20 15.66 -19.97 51.00
CA ASN A 20 14.75 -19.54 52.05
C ASN A 20 13.46 -20.38 52.05
N GLU A 21 13.12 -20.93 53.21
CA GLU A 21 12.01 -21.87 53.38
C GLU A 21 10.67 -21.27 52.92
N TRP A 22 10.47 -19.98 53.15
CA TRP A 22 9.24 -19.29 52.79
C TRP A 22 9.04 -19.17 51.27
N ASP A 23 10.12 -18.90 50.52
CA ASP A 23 10.08 -18.78 49.06
C ASP A 23 9.85 -20.15 48.40
N VAL A 24 10.41 -21.22 48.98
CA VAL A 24 10.19 -22.60 48.54
C VAL A 24 8.76 -23.04 48.81
N GLU A 25 8.22 -22.71 49.98
CA GLU A 25 6.84 -23.02 50.34
C GLU A 25 5.84 -22.32 49.43
N GLU A 26 6.04 -21.03 49.14
CA GLU A 26 5.19 -20.28 48.20
C GLU A 26 5.22 -20.89 46.79
N ALA A 27 6.42 -21.19 46.27
CA ALA A 27 6.58 -21.75 44.92
C ALA A 27 5.97 -23.15 44.76
N VAL A 28 6.11 -24.00 45.78
CA VAL A 28 5.57 -25.38 45.78
C VAL A 28 4.04 -25.39 45.92
N GLU A 29 3.44 -24.41 46.60
CA GLU A 29 1.98 -24.35 46.75
C GLU A 29 1.28 -24.18 45.39
N HIS A 30 1.90 -23.47 44.44
CA HIS A 30 1.40 -23.34 43.06
C HIS A 30 1.38 -24.67 42.28
N LEU A 31 2.22 -25.64 42.65
CA LEU A 31 2.27 -26.96 42.02
C LEU A 31 1.20 -27.93 42.59
N ARG A 32 0.51 -27.55 43.67
CA ARG A 32 -0.41 -28.43 44.39
C ARG A 32 -1.63 -28.82 43.55
N SER A 33 -2.07 -27.93 42.65
CA SER A 33 -3.21 -28.14 41.76
C SER A 33 -2.89 -28.98 40.53
N ALA A 34 -1.60 -29.28 40.27
CA ALA A 34 -1.17 -30.02 39.09
C ALA A 34 -1.14 -31.54 39.30
N ASP A 35 -1.29 -32.29 38.21
CA ASP A 35 -1.22 -33.75 38.24
C ASP A 35 0.18 -34.24 38.62
N PRO A 36 0.32 -35.46 39.18
CA PRO A 36 1.62 -36.00 39.60
C PRO A 36 2.68 -35.99 38.50
N ASP A 37 2.30 -36.31 37.26
CA ASP A 37 3.22 -36.35 36.12
C ASP A 37 3.67 -34.94 35.69
N GLN A 38 2.77 -33.94 35.80
CA GLN A 38 3.09 -32.53 35.56
C GLN A 38 4.08 -32.01 36.62
N CYS A 39 3.83 -32.33 37.90
CA CYS A 39 4.71 -31.94 39.00
C CYS A 39 6.14 -32.47 38.79
N HIS A 40 6.28 -33.73 38.38
CA HIS A 40 7.60 -34.32 38.12
C HIS A 40 8.30 -33.65 36.94
N SER A 41 7.59 -33.42 35.83
CA SER A 41 8.16 -32.77 34.64
C SER A 41 8.59 -31.33 34.90
N ILE A 42 7.83 -30.56 35.69
CA ILE A 42 8.18 -29.20 36.10
C ILE A 42 9.42 -29.22 37.00
N LEU A 43 9.45 -30.07 38.04
CA LEU A 43 10.59 -30.14 38.96
C LEU A 43 11.87 -30.60 38.27
N ASN A 44 11.78 -31.44 37.23
CA ASN A 44 12.95 -31.87 36.45
C ASN A 44 13.67 -30.72 35.72
N GLN A 45 13.01 -29.57 35.50
CA GLN A 45 13.64 -28.39 34.89
C GLN A 45 14.35 -27.49 35.91
N VAL A 46 14.11 -27.67 37.22
CA VAL A 46 14.71 -26.85 38.30
C VAL A 46 16.25 -26.90 38.26
N PRO A 47 16.92 -28.06 38.11
CA PRO A 47 18.39 -28.11 38.03
C PRO A 47 18.98 -27.39 36.81
N VAL A 48 18.18 -27.14 35.77
CA VAL A 48 18.62 -26.43 34.55
C VAL A 48 18.57 -24.91 34.78
N ILE A 49 17.52 -24.42 35.44
CA ILE A 49 17.27 -22.99 35.64
C ILE A 49 18.02 -22.46 36.87
N TRP A 50 18.07 -23.26 37.95
CA TRP A 50 18.60 -22.85 39.25
C TRP A 50 20.03 -22.30 39.19
N PRO A 51 21.01 -22.96 38.52
CA PRO A 51 22.39 -22.45 38.45
C PRO A 51 22.54 -21.12 37.71
N ILE A 52 21.55 -20.75 36.87
CA ILE A 52 21.58 -19.54 36.05
C ILE A 52 20.97 -18.35 36.81
N SER A 53 19.81 -18.56 37.45
CA SER A 53 19.13 -17.51 38.21
C SER A 53 18.09 -18.07 39.17
N HIS A 54 18.31 -17.84 40.47
CA HIS A 54 17.36 -18.25 41.53
C HIS A 54 16.01 -17.54 41.37
N SER A 55 16.01 -16.23 41.06
CA SER A 55 14.78 -15.47 40.88
C SER A 55 13.96 -15.97 39.70
N LEU A 56 14.62 -16.29 38.58
CA LEU A 56 13.95 -16.84 37.41
C LEU A 56 13.37 -18.23 37.70
N CYS A 57 14.06 -19.04 38.51
CA CYS A 57 13.56 -20.37 38.90
C CYS A 57 12.25 -20.27 39.71
N PHE A 58 12.16 -19.33 40.65
CA PHE A 58 10.92 -19.09 41.38
C PHE A 58 9.80 -18.56 40.48
N ASP A 59 10.10 -17.63 39.57
CA ASP A 59 9.12 -17.14 38.59
C ASP A 59 8.60 -18.25 37.65
N TYR A 60 9.49 -19.16 37.25
CA TYR A 60 9.14 -20.35 36.48
C TYR A 60 8.18 -21.25 37.26
N LEU A 61 8.48 -21.58 38.52
CA LEU A 61 7.61 -22.44 39.34
C LEU A 61 6.21 -21.84 39.55
N LYS A 62 6.11 -20.50 39.62
CA LYS A 62 4.82 -19.79 39.71
C LYS A 62 4.01 -19.84 38.41
N THR A 63 4.67 -19.88 37.25
CA THR A 63 4.02 -19.79 35.92
C THR A 63 3.92 -21.12 35.16
N ALA A 64 4.69 -22.14 35.54
CA ALA A 64 4.81 -23.40 34.80
C ALA A 64 3.48 -24.18 34.72
N VAL A 65 2.68 -24.16 35.79
CA VAL A 65 1.37 -24.84 35.80
C VAL A 65 0.40 -24.18 34.81
N SER A 66 0.32 -22.83 34.83
CA SER A 66 -0.49 -22.10 33.84
C SER A 66 0.05 -22.22 32.41
N ALA A 67 1.35 -22.40 32.23
CA ALA A 67 1.92 -22.61 30.90
C ALA A 67 1.50 -23.97 30.31
N LEU A 68 1.38 -25.02 31.14
CA LEU A 68 0.90 -26.34 30.73
C LEU A 68 -0.59 -26.38 30.36
N ASP A 69 -1.36 -25.32 30.64
CA ASP A 69 -2.71 -25.16 30.08
C ASP A 69 -2.67 -24.90 28.56
N CYS A 70 -1.54 -24.36 28.05
CA CYS A 70 -1.34 -24.00 26.65
C CYS A 70 -0.36 -24.95 25.92
N ILE A 71 0.66 -25.47 26.59
CA ILE A 71 1.73 -26.29 25.98
C ILE A 71 1.64 -27.76 26.41
N GLU A 72 2.01 -28.67 25.50
CA GLU A 72 2.15 -30.11 25.84
C GLU A 72 3.36 -30.36 26.76
N LEU A 73 3.29 -31.40 27.62
CA LEU A 73 4.38 -31.74 28.54
C LEU A 73 5.74 -31.92 27.84
N ASP A 74 5.72 -32.50 26.64
CA ASP A 74 6.95 -32.77 25.87
C ASP A 74 7.64 -31.47 25.42
N SER A 75 6.90 -30.38 25.26
CA SER A 75 7.41 -29.07 24.83
C SER A 75 7.95 -28.20 25.98
N LEU A 76 7.76 -28.63 27.24
CA LEU A 76 8.17 -27.87 28.43
C LEU A 76 9.68 -27.57 28.46
N SER A 77 10.50 -28.56 28.06
CA SER A 77 11.96 -28.40 28.01
C SER A 77 12.41 -27.34 27.01
N GLU A 78 11.71 -27.25 25.86
CA GLU A 78 12.01 -26.27 24.83
C GLU A 78 11.54 -24.86 25.23
N TRP A 79 10.40 -24.76 25.92
CA TRP A 79 9.92 -23.50 26.52
C TRP A 79 10.89 -22.94 27.56
N VAL A 80 11.45 -23.80 28.41
CA VAL A 80 12.49 -23.42 29.39
C VAL A 80 13.75 -22.93 28.68
N ASN A 81 14.24 -23.65 27.67
CA ASN A 81 15.42 -23.22 26.91
C ASN A 81 15.23 -21.85 26.23
N ARG A 82 14.07 -21.59 25.62
CA ARG A 82 13.75 -20.29 25.01
C ARG A 82 13.62 -19.17 26.05
N THR A 83 13.11 -19.48 27.24
CA THR A 83 13.05 -18.53 28.35
C THR A 83 14.45 -18.16 28.83
N LEU A 84 15.36 -19.14 28.93
CA LEU A 84 16.76 -18.92 29.27
C LEU A 84 17.49 -18.09 28.19
N ASP A 85 17.25 -18.36 26.90
CA ASP A 85 17.77 -17.52 25.80
C ASP A 85 17.36 -16.05 25.95
N GLN A 86 16.09 -15.78 26.31
CA GLN A 86 15.60 -14.43 26.54
C GLN A 86 16.23 -13.78 27.78
N TYR A 87 16.42 -14.56 28.84
CA TYR A 87 17.10 -14.11 30.05
C TYR A 87 18.54 -13.68 29.77
N GLU A 88 19.30 -14.50 29.03
CA GLU A 88 20.70 -14.22 28.70
C GLU A 88 20.86 -13.00 27.79
N LYS A 89 19.96 -12.83 26.80
CA LYS A 89 20.05 -11.73 25.83
C LYS A 89 19.51 -10.41 26.37
N ASN A 90 18.38 -10.46 27.08
CA ASN A 90 17.55 -9.29 27.37
C ASN A 90 17.24 -9.11 28.87
N GLY A 91 17.72 -10.01 29.73
CA GLY A 91 17.60 -9.93 31.19
C GLY A 91 16.27 -10.45 31.77
N LEU A 92 16.16 -10.39 33.10
CA LEU A 92 15.06 -10.98 33.88
C LEU A 92 13.66 -10.54 33.43
N ARG A 93 13.46 -9.24 33.20
CA ARG A 93 12.14 -8.71 32.81
C ARG A 93 11.65 -9.23 31.46
N ALA A 94 12.57 -9.44 30.51
CA ALA A 94 12.21 -9.98 29.20
C ALA A 94 11.81 -11.46 29.31
N ALA A 95 12.51 -12.24 30.13
CA ALA A 95 12.17 -13.63 30.41
C ALA A 95 10.83 -13.76 31.15
N GLN A 96 10.55 -12.90 32.14
CA GLN A 96 9.26 -12.86 32.82
C GLN A 96 8.09 -12.56 31.86
N ARG A 97 8.25 -11.58 30.98
CA ARG A 97 7.23 -11.28 29.94
C ARG A 97 7.04 -12.45 28.99
N PHE A 98 8.13 -13.09 28.56
CA PHE A 98 8.07 -14.27 27.70
C PHE A 98 7.28 -15.42 28.35
N MET A 99 7.44 -15.64 29.66
CA MET A 99 6.69 -16.68 30.40
C MET A 99 5.21 -16.36 30.62
N LEU A 100 4.82 -15.08 30.69
CA LEU A 100 3.43 -14.67 30.90
C LEU A 100 2.57 -14.79 29.63
N GLU A 101 3.15 -14.55 28.47
CA GLU A 101 2.47 -14.52 27.16
C GLU A 101 2.83 -15.78 26.33
N VAL A 102 2.53 -16.96 26.86
CA VAL A 102 2.95 -18.27 26.30
C VAL A 102 2.44 -18.51 24.87
N GLU A 103 1.20 -18.11 24.58
CA GLU A 103 0.58 -18.26 23.25
C GLU A 103 1.38 -17.50 22.18
N GLU A 104 1.55 -16.18 22.37
CA GLU A 104 2.19 -15.28 21.41
C GLU A 104 3.71 -15.48 21.32
N ASN A 105 4.38 -15.68 22.46
CA ASN A 105 5.83 -15.67 22.52
C ASN A 105 6.48 -17.05 22.30
N PHE A 106 5.75 -18.14 22.53
CA PHE A 106 6.30 -19.49 22.40
C PHE A 106 5.54 -20.33 21.37
N LEU A 107 4.21 -20.42 21.48
CA LEU A 107 3.44 -21.31 20.62
C LEU A 107 3.29 -20.79 19.19
N CYS A 108 3.07 -19.49 18.98
CA CYS A 108 3.01 -18.91 17.64
C CYS A 108 4.34 -19.11 16.87
N PRO A 109 5.52 -18.79 17.43
CA PRO A 109 6.79 -19.10 16.79
C PRO A 109 7.02 -20.60 16.52
N MET A 110 6.61 -21.48 17.43
CA MET A 110 6.70 -22.95 17.24
C MET A 110 5.81 -23.46 16.12
N ARG A 111 4.64 -22.85 15.95
CA ARG A 111 3.68 -23.15 14.87
C ARG A 111 4.09 -22.53 13.52
N GLY A 112 5.19 -21.77 13.47
CA GLY A 112 5.63 -21.05 12.28
C GLY A 112 4.83 -19.77 12.00
N GLU A 113 4.05 -19.31 12.97
CA GLU A 113 3.22 -18.10 12.91
C GLU A 113 4.04 -16.82 13.17
N THR A 114 5.37 -16.88 13.01
CA THR A 114 6.19 -15.67 12.93
C THR A 114 5.73 -14.92 11.68
N GLY A 115 5.07 -13.78 11.86
CA GLY A 115 4.59 -12.97 10.76
C GLY A 115 5.69 -12.65 9.75
N LEU A 116 5.29 -12.42 8.51
CA LEU A 116 6.20 -11.97 7.47
C LEU A 116 6.36 -10.45 7.60
N ARG A 117 7.60 -9.99 7.75
CA ARG A 117 7.88 -8.56 7.86
C ARG A 117 8.01 -7.90 6.51
N PHE A 118 7.59 -6.65 6.41
CA PHE A 118 7.62 -5.88 5.17
C PHE A 118 9.04 -5.74 4.61
N GLU A 119 10.05 -5.51 5.46
CA GLU A 119 11.43 -5.31 5.03
C GLU A 119 12.02 -6.54 4.31
N GLN A 120 11.49 -7.74 4.60
CA GLN A 120 11.92 -8.99 3.97
C GLN A 120 11.38 -9.14 2.54
N VAL A 121 10.28 -8.45 2.22
CA VAL A 121 9.51 -8.63 0.97
C VAL A 121 9.51 -7.40 0.08
N GLU A 122 9.86 -6.23 0.61
CA GLU A 122 9.90 -4.95 -0.10
C GLU A 122 10.66 -5.05 -1.43
N GLY A 123 11.87 -5.65 -1.43
CA GLY A 123 12.71 -5.78 -2.62
C GLY A 123 12.06 -6.57 -3.77
N ARG A 124 11.01 -7.35 -3.49
CA ARG A 124 10.19 -8.04 -4.51
C ARG A 124 8.89 -7.31 -4.82
N LEU A 125 8.29 -6.66 -3.83
CA LEU A 125 6.99 -5.98 -3.97
C LEU A 125 7.10 -4.64 -4.68
N LEU A 126 8.16 -3.85 -4.43
CA LEU A 126 8.33 -2.55 -5.06
C LEU A 126 8.51 -2.66 -6.59
N PRO A 127 9.38 -3.56 -7.13
CA PRO A 127 9.43 -3.79 -8.57
C PRO A 127 8.12 -4.33 -9.14
N TYR A 128 7.39 -5.14 -8.36
CA TYR A 128 6.07 -5.62 -8.76
C TYR A 128 5.05 -4.48 -8.91
N LEU A 129 4.97 -3.57 -7.94
CA LEU A 129 4.10 -2.39 -7.97
C LEU A 129 4.44 -1.46 -9.14
N ARG A 130 5.72 -1.15 -9.34
CA ARG A 130 6.17 -0.30 -10.46
C ARG A 130 5.93 -0.97 -11.81
N GLY A 131 6.12 -2.28 -11.89
CA GLY A 131 5.82 -3.08 -13.08
C GLY A 131 4.32 -3.14 -13.43
N LEU A 132 3.44 -3.16 -12.42
CA LEU A 132 1.99 -3.08 -12.62
C LEU A 132 1.54 -1.69 -13.05
N SER A 133 2.00 -0.66 -12.34
CA SER A 133 1.53 0.71 -12.53
C SER A 133 2.12 1.40 -13.76
N GLY A 134 3.31 0.98 -14.21
CA GLY A 134 4.10 1.74 -15.18
C GLY A 134 4.54 3.12 -14.66
N ARG A 135 4.33 3.39 -13.36
CA ARG A 135 4.66 4.65 -12.68
C ARG A 135 5.72 4.41 -11.62
N ASN A 136 6.45 5.46 -11.27
CA ASN A 136 7.42 5.42 -10.19
C ASN A 136 6.71 5.58 -8.83
N LEU A 137 5.88 4.60 -8.45
CA LEU A 137 5.25 4.55 -7.13
C LEU A 137 6.21 4.03 -6.07
N ASP A 138 6.05 4.52 -4.85
CA ASP A 138 6.80 4.08 -3.68
C ASP A 138 6.00 3.12 -2.80
N LEU A 139 6.69 2.41 -1.92
CA LEU A 139 6.11 1.44 -1.00
C LEU A 139 6.70 1.69 0.39
N ALA A 140 5.85 1.83 1.40
CA ALA A 140 6.30 2.16 2.76
C ALA A 140 5.47 1.43 3.84
N PRO A 141 6.05 1.21 5.03
CA PRO A 141 5.31 0.62 6.14
C PRO A 141 4.37 1.66 6.81
N ALA A 142 3.17 1.24 7.19
CA ALA A 142 2.24 1.98 8.05
C ALA A 142 1.39 1.00 8.87
N ALA A 143 0.73 1.47 9.94
CA ALA A 143 -0.09 0.60 10.78
C ALA A 143 -1.20 -0.14 10.02
N GLU A 144 -1.75 0.50 8.98
CA GLU A 144 -2.81 -0.03 8.14
C GLU A 144 -2.50 0.21 6.67
N ALA A 145 -3.10 -0.60 5.78
CA ALA A 145 -2.94 -0.42 4.34
C ALA A 145 -3.73 0.80 3.86
N PHE A 146 -3.10 1.66 3.05
CA PHE A 146 -3.76 2.75 2.32
C PHE A 146 -2.83 3.26 1.21
N THR A 147 -3.26 4.26 0.45
CA THR A 147 -2.38 4.99 -0.47
C THR A 147 -2.71 6.47 -0.50
N ASP A 148 -1.70 7.29 -0.71
CA ASP A 148 -1.85 8.72 -1.01
C ASP A 148 -1.75 9.03 -2.51
N THR A 149 -1.78 7.99 -3.36
CA THR A 149 -1.56 7.99 -4.83
C THR A 149 -0.10 8.19 -5.30
N ALA A 150 0.83 8.48 -4.41
CA ALA A 150 2.27 8.48 -4.68
C ALA A 150 2.95 7.22 -4.10
N THR A 151 2.54 6.88 -2.89
CA THR A 151 3.06 5.81 -2.06
C THR A 151 1.93 4.85 -1.72
N VAL A 152 2.21 3.56 -1.84
CA VAL A 152 1.36 2.52 -1.28
C VAL A 152 1.89 2.18 0.12
N PHE A 153 1.04 2.31 1.13
CA PHE A 153 1.38 1.98 2.50
C PHE A 153 0.85 0.60 2.87
N VAL A 154 1.67 -0.21 3.53
CA VAL A 154 1.35 -1.58 3.92
C VAL A 154 1.71 -1.86 5.39
N PRO A 155 1.06 -2.83 6.07
CA PRO A 155 1.42 -3.23 7.42
C PRO A 155 2.91 -3.59 7.56
N PRO A 156 3.60 -3.19 8.65
CA PRO A 156 5.01 -3.55 8.86
C PRO A 156 5.20 -5.06 9.03
N GLU A 157 4.17 -5.77 9.48
CA GLU A 157 4.17 -7.22 9.63
C GLU A 157 2.78 -7.79 9.30
N VAL A 158 2.75 -8.93 8.62
CA VAL A 158 1.52 -9.70 8.33
C VAL A 158 1.67 -11.11 8.90
N ASN A 159 0.82 -11.45 9.86
CA ASN A 159 0.79 -12.73 10.57
C ASN A 159 -0.57 -13.46 10.45
N SER A 160 -1.35 -13.15 9.41
CA SER A 160 -2.70 -13.71 9.23
C SER A 160 -2.71 -15.21 8.93
N TYR A 161 -1.59 -15.78 8.48
CA TYR A 161 -1.44 -17.18 8.11
C TYR A 161 -0.16 -17.78 8.71
N THR A 162 -0.20 -19.10 8.97
CA THR A 162 0.97 -19.88 9.41
C THR A 162 2.02 -20.02 8.31
N ALA A 163 1.58 -20.07 7.05
CA ALA A 163 2.48 -20.22 5.91
C ALA A 163 2.98 -18.86 5.41
N GLU A 164 4.30 -18.67 5.42
CA GLU A 164 4.95 -17.45 4.92
C GLU A 164 4.51 -17.09 3.49
N ILE A 165 4.33 -18.08 2.63
CA ILE A 165 3.90 -17.88 1.24
C ILE A 165 2.50 -17.25 1.14
N ASP A 166 1.62 -17.51 2.11
CA ASP A 166 0.27 -16.95 2.16
C ASP A 166 0.28 -15.54 2.74
N ASN A 167 1.14 -15.26 3.72
CA ASN A 167 1.40 -13.89 4.18
C ASN A 167 2.03 -13.03 3.06
N PHE A 168 2.97 -13.58 2.30
CA PHE A 168 3.54 -12.91 1.11
C PHE A 168 2.47 -12.65 0.05
N PHE A 169 1.58 -13.63 -0.18
CA PHE A 169 0.45 -13.43 -1.09
C PHE A 169 -0.49 -12.33 -0.60
N LEU A 170 -0.75 -12.22 0.71
CA LEU A 170 -1.57 -11.15 1.28
C LEU A 170 -0.94 -9.77 1.04
N TYR A 171 0.37 -9.61 1.24
CA TYR A 171 1.07 -8.39 0.83
C TYR A 171 0.88 -8.06 -0.64
N LYS A 172 1.06 -9.07 -1.50
CA LYS A 172 0.87 -8.91 -2.94
C LYS A 172 -0.56 -8.46 -3.26
N LEU A 173 -1.56 -9.03 -2.59
CA LEU A 173 -2.97 -8.69 -2.74
C LEU A 173 -3.25 -7.25 -2.29
N ILE A 174 -2.73 -6.83 -1.13
CA ILE A 174 -2.82 -5.44 -0.65
C ILE A 174 -2.28 -4.48 -1.72
N VAL A 175 -1.04 -4.71 -2.18
CA VAL A 175 -0.38 -3.87 -3.19
C VAL A 175 -1.19 -3.81 -4.49
N SER A 176 -1.76 -4.93 -4.95
CA SER A 176 -2.60 -4.95 -6.15
C SER A 176 -3.89 -4.17 -5.98
N TYR A 177 -4.56 -4.24 -4.83
CA TYR A 177 -5.77 -3.45 -4.57
C TYR A 177 -5.45 -1.95 -4.51
N GLN A 178 -4.40 -1.56 -3.78
CA GLN A 178 -4.00 -0.15 -3.69
C GLN A 178 -3.60 0.40 -5.06
N TRP A 179 -2.85 -0.35 -5.87
CA TRP A 179 -2.57 0.00 -7.26
C TRP A 179 -3.86 0.16 -8.08
N ALA A 180 -4.77 -0.80 -8.00
CA ALA A 180 -6.00 -0.76 -8.78
C ALA A 180 -6.90 0.43 -8.39
N PHE A 181 -6.96 0.82 -7.11
CA PHE A 181 -7.66 2.03 -6.70
C PHE A 181 -7.08 3.29 -7.37
N ILE A 182 -5.75 3.38 -7.50
CA ILE A 182 -5.06 4.48 -8.19
C ILE A 182 -5.37 4.45 -9.69
N ASP A 183 -5.16 3.31 -10.34
CA ASP A 183 -5.33 3.13 -11.79
C ASP A 183 -6.76 3.46 -12.23
N GLN A 184 -7.73 3.04 -11.42
CA GLN A 184 -9.15 3.22 -11.68
C GLN A 184 -9.69 4.56 -11.16
N SER A 185 -8.82 5.52 -10.82
CA SER A 185 -9.17 6.89 -10.43
C SER A 185 -10.18 6.97 -9.27
N THR A 186 -10.07 6.05 -8.32
CA THR A 186 -10.97 5.99 -7.15
C THR A 186 -10.85 7.26 -6.31
N PHE A 187 -9.64 7.75 -6.07
CA PHE A 187 -9.44 8.92 -5.22
C PHE A 187 -9.59 10.25 -5.98
N THR A 188 -9.45 10.23 -7.30
CA THR A 188 -9.37 11.42 -8.17
C THR A 188 -10.58 11.56 -9.11
N VAL A 189 -11.71 10.94 -8.74
CA VAL A 189 -12.99 11.12 -9.45
C VAL A 189 -13.33 12.61 -9.54
N ARG A 190 -13.78 13.04 -10.72
CA ARG A 190 -14.12 14.44 -11.01
C ARG A 190 -15.63 14.66 -10.84
N PRO A 191 -16.07 15.89 -10.50
CA PRO A 191 -17.49 16.21 -10.48
C PRO A 191 -18.15 15.92 -11.83
N PRO A 192 -19.41 15.47 -11.85
CA PRO A 192 -20.19 15.47 -13.08
C PRO A 192 -20.25 16.92 -13.61
N LEU A 193 -20.05 17.08 -14.93
CA LEU A 193 -20.09 18.35 -15.65
C LEU A 193 -21.50 18.96 -15.58
N THR A 194 -21.91 19.49 -14.43
CA THR A 194 -23.25 20.02 -14.19
C THR A 194 -23.28 21.42 -13.59
N ASP A 195 -22.12 21.96 -13.19
CA ASP A 195 -22.08 23.32 -12.69
C ASP A 195 -22.00 24.27 -13.90
N GLY A 196 -23.17 24.64 -14.43
CA GLY A 196 -23.36 25.61 -15.52
C GLY A 196 -22.77 27.01 -15.25
N GLU A 197 -22.04 27.19 -14.15
CA GLU A 197 -21.31 28.42 -13.82
C GLU A 197 -19.90 28.48 -14.44
N GLY A 198 -19.41 27.40 -15.07
CA GLY A 198 -18.12 27.41 -15.77
C GLY A 198 -16.91 27.74 -14.89
N ARG A 199 -17.05 27.62 -13.57
CA ARG A 199 -16.00 27.94 -12.60
C ARG A 199 -15.02 26.76 -12.56
N LEU A 200 -13.77 27.00 -12.94
CA LEU A 200 -12.71 26.01 -12.86
C LEU A 200 -12.54 25.59 -11.38
N PRO A 201 -12.57 24.27 -11.06
CA PRO A 201 -12.31 23.81 -9.71
C PRO A 201 -10.90 24.23 -9.27
N ASP A 202 -10.78 24.54 -7.98
CA ASP A 202 -9.49 24.88 -7.37
C ASP A 202 -8.52 23.69 -7.57
N PRO A 203 -7.32 23.90 -8.13
CA PRO A 203 -6.34 22.84 -8.34
C PRO A 203 -6.03 22.03 -7.07
N ASP A 204 -6.04 22.69 -5.91
CA ASP A 204 -5.72 22.08 -4.60
C ASP A 204 -6.89 21.30 -3.99
N ASP A 205 -8.09 21.40 -4.54
CA ASP A 205 -9.27 20.76 -3.98
C ASP A 205 -9.43 19.31 -4.46
N LEU A 206 -9.48 18.40 -3.48
CA LEU A 206 -9.93 17.04 -3.72
C LEU A 206 -11.46 17.00 -3.67
N TRP A 207 -12.10 17.05 -4.84
CA TRP A 207 -13.57 17.11 -4.94
C TRP A 207 -14.28 16.00 -4.16
N LEU A 208 -13.80 14.76 -4.25
CA LEU A 208 -14.38 13.62 -3.55
C LEU A 208 -14.42 13.82 -2.03
N GLU A 209 -13.36 14.40 -1.43
CA GLU A 209 -13.33 14.69 0.00
C GLU A 209 -14.42 15.70 0.37
N LYS A 210 -14.58 16.77 -0.40
CA LYS A 210 -15.63 17.77 -0.19
C LYS A 210 -17.03 17.20 -0.34
N TYR A 211 -17.22 16.39 -1.38
CA TYR A 211 -18.49 15.72 -1.64
C TYR A 211 -18.90 14.83 -0.46
N LEU A 212 -18.02 13.96 0.03
CA LEU A 212 -18.33 13.07 1.16
C LEU A 212 -18.53 13.84 2.47
N ARG A 213 -17.77 14.91 2.71
CA ARG A 213 -17.95 15.79 3.89
C ARG A 213 -19.20 16.66 3.83
N SER A 214 -19.87 16.77 2.67
CA SER A 214 -21.14 17.49 2.55
C SER A 214 -22.31 16.75 3.21
N PHE A 215 -22.16 15.44 3.45
CA PHE A 215 -23.17 14.63 4.12
C PHE A 215 -23.10 14.79 5.65
N PRO A 216 -24.24 14.75 6.36
CA PRO A 216 -24.28 14.92 7.82
C PRO A 216 -23.39 13.97 8.62
N CYS A 217 -23.23 12.72 8.15
CA CYS A 217 -22.34 11.71 8.68
C CYS A 217 -21.35 11.32 7.58
N TYR A 218 -20.14 11.84 7.68
CA TYR A 218 -19.05 11.61 6.73
C TYR A 218 -18.70 10.13 6.63
N GLU A 219 -18.67 9.44 7.77
CA GLU A 219 -18.24 8.04 7.89
C GLU A 219 -19.18 7.11 7.10
N LEU A 220 -20.50 7.31 7.20
CA LEU A 220 -21.48 6.54 6.43
C LEU A 220 -21.32 6.80 4.92
N ALA A 221 -21.17 8.06 4.51
CA ALA A 221 -20.99 8.39 3.09
C ALA A 221 -19.68 7.79 2.53
N ALA A 222 -18.59 7.89 3.29
CA ALA A 222 -17.29 7.34 2.93
C ALA A 222 -17.33 5.80 2.86
N ASP A 223 -18.02 5.14 3.78
CA ASP A 223 -18.16 3.68 3.77
C ASP A 223 -19.03 3.19 2.60
N ILE A 224 -20.15 3.87 2.29
CA ILE A 224 -20.94 3.56 1.09
C ILE A 224 -20.03 3.66 -0.15
N TYR A 225 -19.30 4.76 -0.31
CA TYR A 225 -18.40 4.96 -1.44
C TYR A 225 -17.36 3.84 -1.53
N HIS A 226 -16.68 3.58 -0.43
CA HIS A 226 -15.56 2.65 -0.38
C HIS A 226 -16.00 1.20 -0.60
N VAL A 227 -17.18 0.79 -0.12
CA VAL A 227 -17.74 -0.54 -0.38
C VAL A 227 -17.98 -0.74 -1.87
N PHE A 228 -18.59 0.23 -2.54
CA PHE A 228 -18.87 0.16 -3.98
C PHE A 228 -17.58 0.15 -4.81
N GLU A 229 -16.60 0.99 -4.42
CA GLU A 229 -15.28 0.98 -5.04
C GLU A 229 -14.56 -0.36 -4.83
N THR A 230 -14.66 -0.98 -3.67
CA THR A 230 -14.05 -2.29 -3.42
C THR A 230 -14.63 -3.36 -4.33
N ILE A 231 -15.95 -3.34 -4.57
CA ILE A 231 -16.62 -4.25 -5.51
C ILE A 231 -16.16 -3.97 -6.95
N ARG A 232 -16.13 -2.70 -7.36
CA ARG A 232 -15.67 -2.28 -8.69
C ARG A 232 -14.22 -2.70 -8.96
N ILE A 233 -13.32 -2.44 -8.01
CA ILE A 233 -11.91 -2.84 -8.07
C ILE A 233 -11.74 -4.35 -8.08
N THR A 234 -12.56 -5.09 -7.32
CA THR A 234 -12.54 -6.55 -7.36
C THR A 234 -12.82 -7.07 -8.76
N ARG A 235 -13.85 -6.55 -9.44
CA ARG A 235 -14.19 -6.93 -10.83
C ARG A 235 -13.11 -6.53 -11.83
N PHE A 236 -12.53 -5.33 -11.66
CA PHE A 236 -11.39 -4.90 -12.47
C PHE A 236 -10.20 -5.87 -12.34
N LEU A 237 -9.83 -6.23 -11.11
CA LEU A 237 -8.74 -7.17 -10.84
C LEU A 237 -9.04 -8.59 -11.33
N GLU A 238 -10.30 -9.01 -11.38
CA GLU A 238 -10.69 -10.30 -11.96
C GLU A 238 -10.43 -10.37 -13.47
N GLY A 239 -10.55 -9.25 -14.17
CA GLY A 239 -10.18 -9.11 -15.58
C GLY A 239 -8.67 -8.96 -15.79
N GLU A 240 -8.03 -8.07 -15.02
CA GLU A 240 -6.62 -7.72 -15.21
C GLU A 240 -5.63 -8.75 -14.64
N LEU A 241 -5.92 -9.30 -13.45
CA LEU A 241 -5.05 -10.22 -12.71
C LEU A 241 -5.78 -11.52 -12.32
N PRO A 242 -6.29 -12.30 -13.30
CA PRO A 242 -7.14 -13.47 -13.04
C PRO A 242 -6.42 -14.57 -12.23
N GLY A 243 -5.09 -14.68 -12.36
CA GLY A 243 -4.28 -15.61 -11.56
C GLY A 243 -4.23 -15.22 -10.08
N LEU A 244 -4.06 -13.93 -9.78
CA LEU A 244 -4.10 -13.38 -8.42
C LEU A 244 -5.48 -13.61 -7.80
N MET A 245 -6.54 -13.27 -8.53
CA MET A 245 -7.92 -13.37 -8.04
C MET A 245 -8.40 -14.81 -7.88
N ARG A 246 -7.85 -15.77 -8.65
CA ARG A 246 -8.07 -17.20 -8.38
C ARG A 246 -7.45 -17.62 -7.05
N ARG A 247 -6.21 -17.21 -6.78
CA ARG A 247 -5.55 -17.51 -5.50
C ARG A 247 -6.23 -16.81 -4.32
N LYS A 248 -6.74 -15.58 -4.49
CA LYS A 248 -7.58 -14.90 -3.47
C LYS A 248 -8.75 -15.78 -3.07
N ARG A 249 -9.49 -16.35 -4.04
CA ARG A 249 -10.65 -17.23 -3.75
C ARG A 249 -10.29 -18.51 -3.00
N GLU A 250 -9.08 -19.04 -3.20
CA GLU A 250 -8.57 -20.20 -2.45
C GLU A 250 -8.23 -19.82 -1.00
N LEU A 251 -7.65 -18.63 -0.80
CA LEU A 251 -7.17 -18.18 0.51
C LEU A 251 -8.28 -17.57 1.39
N PHE A 252 -9.32 -17.01 0.78
CA PHE A 252 -10.50 -16.45 1.46
C PHE A 252 -11.76 -17.24 1.10
N PRO A 253 -11.94 -18.47 1.62
CA PRO A 253 -13.14 -19.25 1.37
C PRO A 253 -14.36 -18.65 2.07
N ALA A 254 -15.57 -19.04 1.65
CA ALA A 254 -16.84 -18.57 2.20
C ALA A 254 -16.99 -18.68 3.73
N ALA A 255 -16.18 -19.53 4.39
CA ALA A 255 -16.14 -19.63 5.85
C ALA A 255 -15.60 -18.37 6.56
N PHE A 256 -14.87 -17.50 5.85
CA PHE A 256 -14.38 -16.20 6.36
C PHE A 256 -15.52 -15.20 6.66
N ARG A 257 -16.77 -15.53 6.26
CA ARG A 257 -17.99 -14.74 6.44
C ARG A 257 -18.59 -14.82 7.86
N LYS A 258 -18.27 -15.84 8.65
CA LYS A 258 -18.97 -16.09 9.93
C LYS A 258 -18.66 -15.00 10.95
N GLY A 259 -19.67 -14.18 11.28
CA GLY A 259 -19.67 -13.29 12.43
C GLY A 259 -19.57 -11.79 12.15
N ARG A 260 -19.46 -11.34 10.89
CA ARG A 260 -19.28 -9.90 10.57
C ARG A 260 -20.57 -9.11 10.33
N SER A 261 -21.70 -9.77 10.11
CA SER A 261 -22.97 -9.11 9.70
C SER A 261 -24.13 -9.35 10.67
N ALA A 262 -23.85 -9.73 11.93
CA ALA A 262 -24.90 -9.87 12.94
C ALA A 262 -25.25 -8.50 13.52
N GLY A 263 -26.41 -7.94 13.13
CA GLY A 263 -26.88 -6.66 13.66
C GLY A 263 -28.04 -6.06 12.86
N LYS A 264 -28.57 -4.93 13.34
CA LYS A 264 -29.50 -4.06 12.60
C LYS A 264 -28.79 -2.75 12.26
N GLY A 265 -29.26 -2.04 11.23
CA GLY A 265 -28.72 -0.74 10.82
C GLY A 265 -27.78 -0.80 9.61
N ALA A 266 -27.17 0.33 9.27
CA ALA A 266 -26.42 0.49 8.03
C ALA A 266 -25.11 -0.31 7.97
N ALA A 267 -24.38 -0.43 9.08
CA ALA A 267 -23.09 -1.13 9.14
C ALA A 267 -23.17 -2.62 8.73
N PRO A 268 -24.07 -3.47 9.30
CA PRO A 268 -24.16 -4.87 8.88
C PRO A 268 -24.66 -5.03 7.43
N ILE A 269 -25.51 -4.11 6.93
CA ILE A 269 -25.93 -4.11 5.53
C ILE A 269 -24.72 -3.85 4.63
N LEU A 270 -23.97 -2.78 4.87
CA LEU A 270 -22.80 -2.41 4.08
C LEU A 270 -21.68 -3.46 4.18
N GLY A 271 -21.48 -4.06 5.36
CA GLY A 271 -20.56 -5.17 5.56
C GLY A 271 -20.93 -6.39 4.69
N GLY A 272 -22.21 -6.76 4.65
CA GLY A 272 -22.67 -7.85 3.79
C GLY A 272 -22.60 -7.53 2.30
N VAL A 273 -22.86 -6.29 1.89
CA VAL A 273 -22.68 -5.83 0.51
C VAL A 273 -21.21 -5.91 0.11
N ARG A 274 -20.29 -5.44 0.98
CA ARG A 274 -18.85 -5.56 0.76
C ARG A 274 -18.41 -7.01 0.59
N ASP A 275 -18.95 -7.92 1.39
CA ASP A 275 -18.55 -9.32 1.39
C ASP A 275 -18.92 -10.08 0.09
N MET A 276 -19.68 -9.45 -0.81
CA MET A 276 -19.87 -9.92 -2.19
C MET A 276 -18.53 -10.07 -2.95
N VAL A 277 -17.46 -9.39 -2.54
CA VAL A 277 -16.12 -9.53 -3.14
C VAL A 277 -15.46 -10.90 -2.94
N PHE A 278 -16.00 -11.74 -2.06
CA PHE A 278 -15.44 -13.07 -1.78
C PHE A 278 -16.09 -14.18 -2.61
N GLN A 279 -17.32 -14.00 -3.12
CA GLN A 279 -18.05 -14.93 -4.02
C GLN A 279 -19.48 -14.41 -4.31
N ASP A 280 -20.09 -14.86 -5.41
CA ASP A 280 -21.50 -14.61 -5.75
C ASP A 280 -22.45 -15.28 -4.75
N GLY A 281 -23.34 -14.50 -4.13
CA GLY A 281 -24.67 -15.00 -3.76
C GLY A 281 -24.89 -15.61 -2.38
N THR A 282 -24.39 -15.02 -1.29
CA THR A 282 -25.09 -15.18 0.00
C THR A 282 -25.56 -13.83 0.51
N GLU A 283 -26.82 -13.53 0.19
CA GLU A 283 -27.56 -12.36 0.64
C GLU A 283 -27.94 -12.46 2.13
N GLU A 284 -27.01 -12.82 3.02
CA GLU A 284 -27.29 -12.84 4.47
C GLU A 284 -27.76 -11.45 4.95
N TRP A 285 -27.28 -10.39 4.30
CA TRP A 285 -27.70 -9.01 4.53
C TRP A 285 -29.08 -8.67 3.96
N ALA A 286 -29.64 -9.45 3.02
CA ALA A 286 -30.97 -9.16 2.46
C ALA A 286 -32.07 -9.30 3.51
N GLY A 287 -31.86 -10.10 4.56
CA GLY A 287 -32.78 -10.17 5.69
C GLY A 287 -32.71 -8.97 6.64
N ALA A 288 -31.69 -8.12 6.50
CA ALA A 288 -31.42 -6.98 7.38
C ALA A 288 -32.01 -5.65 6.86
N CYS A 289 -32.52 -5.61 5.62
CA CYS A 289 -33.06 -4.41 4.98
C CYS A 289 -34.43 -4.66 4.32
N SER A 290 -35.12 -3.59 3.90
CA SER A 290 -36.34 -3.70 3.09
C SER A 290 -36.03 -4.22 1.68
N ASP A 291 -37.03 -4.84 1.03
CA ASP A 291 -36.91 -5.32 -0.35
C ASP A 291 -36.55 -4.18 -1.33
N ASP A 292 -37.13 -2.98 -1.15
CA ASP A 292 -36.83 -1.80 -1.98
C ASP A 292 -35.37 -1.36 -1.86
N LEU A 293 -34.82 -1.36 -0.64
CA LEU A 293 -33.42 -1.01 -0.39
C LEU A 293 -32.48 -2.07 -0.97
N ARG A 294 -32.82 -3.36 -0.82
CA ARG A 294 -32.07 -4.46 -1.43
C ARG A 294 -32.01 -4.32 -2.94
N ASP A 295 -33.14 -4.10 -3.60
CA ASP A 295 -33.21 -4.00 -5.05
C ASP A 295 -32.45 -2.77 -5.58
N LEU A 296 -32.47 -1.66 -4.82
CA LEU A 296 -31.67 -0.49 -5.13
C LEU A 296 -30.16 -0.78 -5.00
N ILE A 297 -29.73 -1.43 -3.91
CA ILE A 297 -28.33 -1.82 -3.71
C ILE A 297 -27.86 -2.71 -4.86
N LEU A 298 -28.60 -3.78 -5.18
CA LEU A 298 -28.24 -4.71 -6.25
C LEU A 298 -28.17 -4.01 -7.61
N ARG A 299 -29.09 -3.06 -7.87
CA ARG A 299 -29.04 -2.23 -9.08
C ARG A 299 -27.78 -1.37 -9.15
N GLN A 300 -27.44 -0.68 -8.05
CA GLN A 300 -26.23 0.13 -8.01
C GLN A 300 -24.98 -0.74 -8.16
N VAL A 301 -24.95 -1.92 -7.52
CA VAL A 301 -23.85 -2.88 -7.63
C VAL A 301 -23.72 -3.39 -9.06
N GLY A 302 -24.82 -3.63 -9.77
CA GLY A 302 -24.79 -3.99 -11.20
C GLY A 302 -24.29 -2.86 -12.10
N ASN A 303 -24.55 -1.61 -11.73
CA ASN A 303 -24.19 -0.42 -12.51
C ASN A 303 -22.82 0.18 -12.17
N ALA A 304 -22.13 -0.29 -11.12
CA ALA A 304 -20.85 0.24 -10.66
C ALA A 304 -19.70 -0.09 -11.63
N ALA A 305 -19.66 0.59 -12.77
CA ALA A 305 -18.63 0.47 -13.79
C ALA A 305 -17.54 1.53 -13.64
N THR A 306 -17.91 2.73 -13.22
CA THR A 306 -17.01 3.88 -13.04
C THR A 306 -17.03 4.40 -11.61
N ALA A 307 -16.02 5.19 -11.22
CA ALA A 307 -16.01 5.85 -9.92
C ALA A 307 -17.18 6.83 -9.74
N ASP A 308 -17.69 7.42 -10.84
CA ASP A 308 -18.90 8.27 -10.85
C ASP A 308 -20.17 7.47 -10.50
N ASP A 309 -20.25 6.19 -10.89
CA ASP A 309 -21.36 5.32 -10.50
C ASP A 309 -21.35 5.04 -8.99
N SER A 310 -20.17 4.89 -8.39
CA SER A 310 -20.02 4.78 -6.92
C SER A 310 -20.41 6.07 -6.21
N VAL A 311 -20.10 7.25 -6.77
CA VAL A 311 -20.60 8.55 -6.26
C VAL A 311 -22.13 8.60 -6.31
N LYS A 312 -22.74 8.19 -7.43
CA LYS A 312 -24.21 8.11 -7.56
C LYS A 312 -24.82 7.12 -6.57
N ALA A 313 -24.14 6.02 -6.28
CA ALA A 313 -24.57 5.06 -5.26
C ALA A 313 -24.61 5.71 -3.87
N VAL A 314 -23.64 6.56 -3.52
CA VAL A 314 -23.67 7.35 -2.26
C VAL A 314 -24.90 8.23 -2.22
N ALA A 315 -25.16 9.03 -3.27
CA ALA A 315 -26.31 9.92 -3.31
C ALA A 315 -27.66 9.18 -3.19
N ALA A 316 -27.75 7.97 -3.79
CA ALA A 316 -28.96 7.17 -3.79
C ALA A 316 -29.19 6.41 -2.46
N LEU A 317 -28.14 5.90 -1.83
CA LEU A 317 -28.24 5.01 -0.67
C LEU A 317 -28.16 5.75 0.66
N TYR A 318 -27.42 6.85 0.72
CA TYR A 318 -27.24 7.61 1.95
C TYR A 318 -28.56 7.99 2.64
N PRO A 319 -29.58 8.55 1.96
CA PRO A 319 -30.83 8.95 2.61
C PRO A 319 -31.59 7.77 3.24
N LEU A 320 -31.46 6.57 2.67
CA LEU A 320 -32.15 5.37 3.14
C LEU A 320 -31.41 4.69 4.29
N LEU A 321 -30.08 4.79 4.32
CA LEU A 321 -29.23 4.20 5.36
C LEU A 321 -29.04 5.14 6.57
N ALA A 322 -29.17 6.44 6.37
CA ALA A 322 -29.06 7.45 7.42
C ALA A 322 -30.30 7.51 8.34
N ASP A 323 -31.45 6.96 7.92
CA ASP A 323 -32.72 6.96 8.67
C ASP A 323 -32.75 5.93 9.83
N SER A 324 -31.58 5.60 10.38
CA SER A 324 -31.42 4.69 11.51
C SER A 324 -31.47 5.47 12.83
N GLU A 325 -32.24 4.97 13.81
CA GLU A 325 -32.29 5.57 15.17
C GLU A 325 -30.95 5.45 15.92
N GLU A 326 -30.09 4.50 15.53
CA GLU A 326 -28.78 4.27 16.15
C GLU A 326 -27.64 5.02 15.43
N PRO A 327 -26.65 5.55 16.18
CA PRO A 327 -25.49 6.23 15.59
C PRO A 327 -24.66 5.27 14.74
N TYR A 328 -24.21 5.75 13.58
CA TYR A 328 -23.43 4.95 12.65
C TYR A 328 -22.06 4.58 13.24
N THR A 329 -21.71 3.30 13.16
CA THR A 329 -20.37 2.78 13.49
C THR A 329 -19.63 2.46 12.18
N PRO A 330 -18.45 3.05 11.93
CA PRO A 330 -17.69 2.81 10.71
C PRO A 330 -17.28 1.34 10.55
N LEU A 331 -17.21 0.89 9.30
CA LEU A 331 -16.78 -0.46 8.96
C LEU A 331 -15.27 -0.62 9.17
N GLU A 332 -14.86 -1.71 9.83
CA GLU A 332 -13.47 -2.12 9.76
C GLU A 332 -13.14 -2.61 8.34
N PRO A 333 -12.16 -2.02 7.65
CA PRO A 333 -11.82 -2.39 6.28
C PRO A 333 -11.26 -3.81 6.19
N LEU A 334 -11.42 -4.43 5.03
CA LEU A 334 -10.68 -5.67 4.74
C LEU A 334 -9.18 -5.33 4.63
N VAL A 335 -8.31 -6.24 5.08
CA VAL A 335 -6.85 -5.99 5.10
C VAL A 335 -6.32 -5.58 3.71
N PHE A 336 -6.79 -6.24 2.65
CA PHE A 336 -6.42 -5.90 1.27
C PHE A 336 -7.15 -4.68 0.70
N GLN A 337 -8.33 -4.34 1.23
CA GLN A 337 -9.05 -3.12 0.87
C GLN A 337 -8.30 -1.88 1.38
N GLY A 338 -7.78 -1.94 2.61
CA GLY A 338 -7.14 -0.80 3.25
C GLY A 338 -8.13 0.31 3.64
N ARG A 339 -7.63 1.48 4.04
CA ARG A 339 -8.44 2.65 4.42
C ARG A 339 -8.50 3.70 3.31
N LEU A 340 -9.65 4.35 3.23
CA LEU A 340 -9.86 5.54 2.41
C LEU A 340 -9.36 6.79 3.15
N VAL A 341 -8.09 7.16 2.94
CA VAL A 341 -7.44 8.30 3.62
C VAL A 341 -7.31 9.49 2.67
N LEU A 342 -8.43 10.16 2.39
CA LEU A 342 -8.50 11.26 1.42
C LEU A 342 -7.63 12.47 1.79
N GLU A 343 -7.43 12.72 3.08
CA GLU A 343 -6.55 13.80 3.52
C GLU A 343 -5.08 13.56 3.10
N ALA A 344 -4.61 12.32 3.17
CA ALA A 344 -3.25 11.97 2.73
C ALA A 344 -3.12 12.16 1.21
N VAL A 345 -4.12 11.71 0.44
CA VAL A 345 -4.19 11.92 -1.01
C VAL A 345 -4.14 13.40 -1.37
N ARG A 346 -4.96 14.23 -0.71
CA ARG A 346 -4.98 15.68 -0.96
C ARG A 346 -3.61 16.31 -0.68
N ARG A 347 -2.97 15.96 0.44
CA ARG A 347 -1.63 16.48 0.79
C ARG A 347 -0.57 16.06 -0.22
N ALA A 348 -0.53 14.79 -0.60
CA ALA A 348 0.44 14.28 -1.58
C ALA A 348 0.23 14.90 -2.96
N ARG A 349 -1.04 15.05 -3.39
CA ARG A 349 -1.40 15.71 -4.64
C ARG A 349 -1.02 17.18 -4.67
N SER A 350 -1.33 17.95 -3.62
CA SER A 350 -0.93 19.37 -3.53
C SER A 350 0.60 19.52 -3.53
N ALA A 351 1.34 18.64 -2.84
CA ALA A 351 2.80 18.67 -2.86
C ALA A 351 3.36 18.40 -4.28
N ARG A 352 2.84 17.38 -4.97
CA ARG A 352 3.22 17.07 -6.35
C ARG A 352 2.86 18.21 -7.30
N LEU A 353 1.67 18.79 -7.15
CA LEU A 353 1.23 19.90 -7.98
C LEU A 353 2.12 21.13 -7.82
N ALA A 354 2.51 21.46 -6.58
CA ALA A 354 3.42 22.56 -6.30
C ALA A 354 4.81 22.35 -6.95
N GLU A 355 5.31 21.12 -6.91
CA GLU A 355 6.57 20.75 -7.58
C GLU A 355 6.45 20.88 -9.11
N LEU A 356 5.39 20.33 -9.70
CA LEU A 356 5.13 20.43 -11.14
C LEU A 356 4.92 21.90 -11.58
N GLU A 357 4.22 22.70 -10.78
CA GLU A 357 4.03 24.13 -11.01
C GLU A 357 5.39 24.85 -11.07
N GLU A 358 6.25 24.64 -10.07
CA GLU A 358 7.57 25.27 -10.02
C GLU A 358 8.43 24.87 -11.22
N GLN A 359 8.49 23.57 -11.54
CA GLN A 359 9.24 23.05 -12.68
C GLN A 359 8.72 23.61 -14.01
N PHE A 360 7.39 23.69 -14.18
CA PHE A 360 6.78 24.23 -15.40
C PHE A 360 7.06 25.73 -15.57
N ILE A 361 6.86 26.53 -14.50
CA ILE A 361 7.10 27.98 -14.52
C ILE A 361 8.56 28.26 -14.86
N ASP A 362 9.50 27.53 -14.26
CA ASP A 362 10.93 27.75 -14.47
C ASP A 362 11.41 27.30 -15.85
N GLY A 363 10.95 26.13 -16.30
CA GLY A 363 11.28 25.65 -17.64
C GLY A 363 10.71 26.57 -18.72
N LEU A 364 9.46 27.03 -18.58
CA LEU A 364 8.83 27.95 -19.51
C LEU A 364 9.52 29.33 -19.49
N ALA A 365 9.85 29.87 -18.32
CA ALA A 365 10.59 31.13 -18.20
C ALA A 365 11.97 31.06 -18.88
N THR A 366 12.67 29.94 -18.71
CA THR A 366 13.97 29.68 -19.36
C THR A 366 13.83 29.58 -20.88
N ARG A 367 12.75 28.95 -21.36
CA ARG A 367 12.44 28.88 -22.79
C ARG A 367 12.15 30.26 -23.39
N LEU A 368 11.34 31.07 -22.71
CA LEU A 368 11.06 32.45 -23.12
C LEU A 368 12.34 33.31 -23.16
N LEU A 369 13.27 33.10 -22.21
CA LEU A 369 14.59 33.74 -22.15
C LEU A 369 15.59 33.25 -23.19
N THR A 370 15.32 32.17 -23.90
CA THR A 370 16.20 31.65 -24.97
C THR A 370 15.66 31.93 -26.37
N MET A 371 14.43 32.44 -26.49
CA MET A 371 13.83 32.82 -27.78
C MET A 371 14.47 34.09 -28.39
N PRO A 372 14.53 34.23 -29.74
CA PRO A 372 15.01 35.44 -30.42
C PRO A 372 14.24 36.71 -29.99
N ARG A 373 14.93 37.85 -29.91
CA ARG A 373 14.39 39.14 -29.41
C ARG A 373 13.14 39.64 -30.16
N GLU A 374 12.97 39.27 -31.43
CA GLU A 374 11.81 39.66 -32.26
C GLU A 374 10.47 39.12 -31.70
N LYS A 375 10.46 37.94 -31.07
CA LYS A 375 9.27 37.40 -30.37
C LYS A 375 9.16 37.86 -28.90
N ARG A 376 10.25 38.38 -28.31
CA ARG A 376 10.22 38.90 -26.92
C ARG A 376 9.56 40.27 -26.80
N GLN A 377 9.57 41.07 -27.86
CA GLN A 377 8.95 42.40 -27.86
C GLN A 377 7.41 42.32 -27.91
N ALA A 378 6.84 41.32 -28.58
CA ALA A 378 5.39 41.09 -28.58
C ALA A 378 4.82 40.73 -27.19
N VAL A 379 5.60 40.02 -26.36
CA VAL A 379 5.22 39.61 -24.99
C VAL A 379 5.47 40.71 -23.94
N SER A 380 6.19 41.80 -24.31
CA SER A 380 6.66 42.82 -23.35
C SER A 380 6.17 44.25 -23.64
N GLU A 381 5.65 44.57 -24.82
CA GLU A 381 5.24 45.94 -25.15
C GLU A 381 3.83 46.26 -24.65
N ARG A 382 3.75 46.78 -23.43
CA ARG A 382 2.81 47.87 -23.16
C ARG A 382 3.37 49.13 -23.83
N PRO A 383 2.64 49.81 -24.73
CA PRO A 383 2.90 51.22 -24.97
C PRO A 383 2.41 51.96 -23.73
N ASP A 384 3.32 52.67 -23.06
CA ASP A 384 2.96 53.72 -22.12
C ASP A 384 2.17 54.80 -22.87
N ALA A 385 0.85 54.68 -22.87
CA ALA A 385 -0.07 55.72 -23.34
C ALA A 385 -1.23 55.83 -22.34
N GLU A 386 -1.13 56.86 -21.49
CA GLU A 386 -2.20 57.52 -20.74
C GLU A 386 -3.20 56.62 -19.98
N ALA A 387 -2.92 56.41 -18.69
CA ALA A 387 -3.88 55.89 -17.74
C ALA A 387 -5.02 56.88 -17.50
N VAL A 388 -6.14 56.68 -18.19
CA VAL A 388 -7.48 56.90 -17.64
C VAL A 388 -8.18 55.54 -17.55
N GLY A 389 -8.12 54.99 -16.33
CA GLY A 389 -8.99 53.98 -15.72
C GLY A 389 -9.57 52.84 -16.54
N SER A 390 -9.08 51.61 -16.31
CA SER A 390 -9.91 50.43 -15.95
C SER A 390 -9.03 49.16 -15.79
N GLY A 391 -9.05 48.55 -14.60
CA GLY A 391 -8.79 47.10 -14.33
C GLY A 391 -7.42 46.48 -14.72
N PRO A 392 -6.95 45.44 -14.01
CA PRO A 392 -5.83 44.65 -14.52
C PRO A 392 -6.33 43.74 -15.65
N GLU A 393 -6.11 44.14 -16.91
CA GLU A 393 -6.29 43.24 -18.05
C GLU A 393 -5.33 42.06 -17.93
N LYS A 394 -5.91 40.85 -17.86
CA LYS A 394 -5.19 39.57 -17.85
C LYS A 394 -4.78 39.24 -19.29
N PRO A 395 -3.58 38.66 -19.52
CA PRO A 395 -3.19 38.20 -20.86
C PRO A 395 -4.18 37.16 -21.39
N ASP A 396 -4.49 37.22 -22.69
CA ASP A 396 -5.39 36.28 -23.35
C ASP A 396 -4.61 35.00 -23.69
N VAL A 397 -4.51 34.12 -22.70
CA VAL A 397 -3.82 32.83 -22.81
C VAL A 397 -4.82 31.77 -23.24
N SER A 398 -4.64 31.25 -24.46
CA SER A 398 -5.38 30.09 -24.96
C SER A 398 -4.44 28.90 -25.09
N ILE A 399 -4.99 27.68 -25.03
CA ILE A 399 -4.21 26.45 -25.20
C ILE A 399 -4.92 25.64 -26.27
N VAL A 400 -4.20 25.36 -27.36
CA VAL A 400 -4.69 24.50 -28.43
C VAL A 400 -3.88 23.21 -28.35
N VAL A 401 -4.51 22.14 -27.88
CA VAL A 401 -3.95 20.80 -28.04
C VAL A 401 -4.23 20.38 -29.48
N ASP A 402 -3.24 20.57 -30.36
CA ASP A 402 -3.41 20.17 -31.75
C ASP A 402 -3.30 18.64 -31.84
N SER A 403 -4.31 18.02 -32.44
CA SER A 403 -4.29 16.60 -32.78
C SER A 403 -4.42 16.53 -34.29
N PRO A 404 -3.47 15.91 -35.02
CA PRO A 404 -3.57 15.84 -36.47
C PRO A 404 -4.91 15.18 -36.86
N PRO A 405 -5.71 15.79 -37.77
CA PRO A 405 -7.04 15.28 -38.06
C PRO A 405 -6.94 13.96 -38.83
N GLY A 406 -7.40 12.87 -38.22
CA GLY A 406 -7.75 11.64 -38.95
C GLY A 406 -7.01 10.34 -38.61
N SER A 407 -6.34 10.20 -37.46
CA SER A 407 -5.87 8.88 -37.00
C SER A 407 -6.03 8.70 -35.49
N PRO A 408 -6.47 7.52 -35.00
CA PRO A 408 -6.42 7.20 -33.58
C PRO A 408 -4.97 6.83 -33.23
N SER A 409 -4.10 7.84 -33.12
CA SER A 409 -2.72 7.66 -32.65
C SER A 409 -2.71 7.65 -31.12
N PRO A 410 -1.91 6.78 -30.46
CA PRO A 410 -1.74 6.80 -29.01
C PRO A 410 -1.15 8.15 -28.55
N ALA A 411 -1.23 8.43 -27.25
CA ALA A 411 -0.89 9.71 -26.60
C ALA A 411 0.49 10.34 -26.93
N ALA A 412 1.34 9.68 -27.72
CA ALA A 412 2.69 10.07 -28.10
C ALA A 412 2.81 11.16 -29.19
N GLU A 413 1.70 11.62 -29.80
CA GLU A 413 1.72 12.66 -30.85
C GLU A 413 0.84 13.87 -30.50
N ARG A 414 0.70 14.21 -29.21
CA ARG A 414 0.00 15.44 -28.78
C ARG A 414 1.00 16.58 -28.62
N THR A 415 1.05 17.48 -29.58
CA THR A 415 1.78 18.75 -29.42
C THR A 415 0.91 19.72 -28.63
N VAL A 416 1.34 20.03 -27.41
CA VAL A 416 0.70 21.07 -26.59
C VAL A 416 1.23 22.43 -27.05
N LEU A 417 0.40 23.19 -27.76
CA LEU A 417 0.70 24.56 -28.16
C LEU A 417 0.11 25.52 -27.12
N VAL A 418 0.98 26.30 -26.48
CA VAL A 418 0.56 27.38 -25.58
C VAL A 418 0.56 28.67 -26.41
N THR A 419 -0.61 29.27 -26.59
CA THR A 419 -0.73 30.58 -27.26
C THR A 419 -0.72 31.70 -26.22
N ILE A 420 0.28 32.56 -26.30
CA ILE A 420 0.41 33.78 -25.49
C ILE A 420 0.27 34.95 -26.46
N ASP A 421 -0.74 35.82 -26.26
CA ASP A 421 -0.94 37.04 -27.05
C ASP A 421 -0.95 36.79 -28.58
N ASN A 422 -1.69 35.76 -29.03
CA ASN A 422 -1.78 35.29 -30.42
C ASN A 422 -0.49 34.69 -31.03
N GLU A 423 0.57 34.46 -30.26
CA GLU A 423 1.74 33.69 -30.71
C GLU A 423 1.73 32.27 -30.14
N SER A 424 1.72 31.27 -31.03
CA SER A 424 1.87 29.86 -30.66
C SER A 424 3.31 29.54 -30.30
N ILE A 425 3.52 29.06 -29.07
CA ILE A 425 4.80 28.60 -28.57
C ILE A 425 4.80 27.07 -28.54
N GLU A 426 5.70 26.47 -29.31
CA GLU A 426 6.01 25.05 -29.21
C GLU A 426 6.81 24.79 -27.93
N LEU A 427 6.19 24.09 -26.99
CA LEU A 427 6.86 23.55 -25.81
C LEU A 427 7.85 22.46 -26.25
N GLY A 428 9.05 22.44 -25.66
CA GLY A 428 9.96 21.31 -25.82
C GLY A 428 9.42 20.05 -25.13
N GLU A 429 9.94 18.87 -25.49
CA GLU A 429 9.45 17.56 -25.02
C GLU A 429 9.32 17.50 -23.48
N GLU A 430 10.35 17.91 -22.73
CA GLU A 430 10.34 17.93 -21.26
C GLU A 430 9.20 18.80 -20.68
N LEU A 431 8.95 19.97 -21.28
CA LEU A 431 7.87 20.87 -20.83
C LEU A 431 6.48 20.37 -21.23
N GLN A 432 6.39 19.62 -22.34
CA GLN A 432 5.14 18.99 -22.74
C GLN A 432 4.76 17.87 -21.77
N GLU A 433 5.72 17.05 -21.31
CA GLU A 433 5.47 16.02 -20.30
C GLU A 433 4.97 16.63 -18.99
N ILE A 434 5.64 17.66 -18.49
CA ILE A 434 5.20 18.37 -17.26
C ILE A 434 3.80 18.98 -17.45
N ALA A 435 3.52 19.58 -18.62
CA ALA A 435 2.19 20.11 -18.91
C ALA A 435 1.11 19.02 -18.93
N LEU A 436 1.40 17.85 -19.50
CA LEU A 436 0.49 16.70 -19.52
C LEU A 436 0.25 16.15 -18.12
N ASP A 437 1.26 16.12 -17.26
CA ASP A 437 1.13 15.71 -15.85
C ASP A 437 0.26 16.69 -15.06
N ILE A 438 0.45 18.01 -15.25
CA ILE A 438 -0.43 19.03 -14.64
C ILE A 438 -1.87 18.87 -15.13
N ILE A 439 -2.08 18.64 -16.43
CA ILE A 439 -3.43 18.43 -17.00
C ILE A 439 -4.04 17.12 -16.50
N SER A 440 -3.24 16.07 -16.28
CA SER A 440 -3.69 14.81 -15.70
C SER A 440 -4.23 15.04 -14.28
N GLU A 441 -3.48 15.79 -13.48
CA GLU A 441 -3.83 16.11 -12.08
C GLU A 441 -5.02 17.07 -11.98
N VAL A 442 -4.96 18.23 -12.66
CA VAL A 442 -5.91 19.35 -12.50
C VAL A 442 -7.04 19.32 -13.52
N GLY A 443 -6.85 18.65 -14.65
CA GLY A 443 -7.77 18.63 -15.79
C GLY A 443 -7.54 19.75 -16.81
N TYR A 444 -6.76 20.76 -16.44
CA TYR A 444 -6.39 21.90 -17.28
C TYR A 444 -5.02 22.43 -16.85
N LEU A 445 -4.38 23.24 -17.70
CA LEU A 445 -3.17 23.98 -17.33
C LEU A 445 -3.56 25.40 -16.88
N PRO A 446 -3.32 25.78 -15.61
CA PRO A 446 -3.70 27.11 -15.11
C PRO A 446 -3.01 28.26 -15.88
N PRO A 447 -3.78 29.26 -16.39
CA PRO A 447 -3.20 30.43 -17.06
C PRO A 447 -2.22 31.22 -16.18
N ALA A 448 -2.40 31.16 -14.85
CA ALA A 448 -1.52 31.78 -13.87
C ALA A 448 -0.06 31.30 -14.02
N TYR A 449 0.17 30.03 -14.36
CA TYR A 449 1.52 29.47 -14.49
C TYR A 449 2.25 30.09 -15.68
N VAL A 450 1.55 30.24 -16.82
CA VAL A 450 2.06 30.90 -18.02
C VAL A 450 2.38 32.37 -17.77
N SER A 451 1.47 33.10 -17.12
CA SER A 451 1.69 34.51 -16.78
C SER A 451 2.85 34.72 -15.79
N SER A 452 3.03 33.80 -14.84
CA SER A 452 4.12 33.82 -13.87
C SER A 452 5.46 33.57 -14.54
N ALA A 453 5.52 32.60 -15.48
CA ALA A 453 6.71 32.33 -16.27
C ALA A 453 7.12 33.54 -17.13
N ALA A 454 6.17 34.19 -17.80
CA ALA A 454 6.41 35.40 -18.59
C ALA A 454 6.92 36.56 -17.72
N GLY A 455 6.31 36.79 -16.56
CA GLY A 455 6.75 37.81 -15.59
C GLY A 455 8.16 37.55 -15.04
N ARG A 456 8.51 36.28 -14.81
CA ARG A 456 9.85 35.86 -14.36
C ARG A 456 10.90 36.11 -15.46
N ALA A 457 10.59 35.76 -16.71
CA ALA A 457 11.47 36.03 -17.86
C ALA A 457 11.70 37.53 -18.10
N GLY A 458 10.68 38.38 -17.94
CA GLY A 458 10.78 39.83 -18.18
C GLY A 458 11.65 40.59 -17.17
N LYS A 459 11.81 40.09 -15.93
CA LYS A 459 12.56 40.76 -14.86
C LYS A 459 14.07 40.45 -14.82
N GLY A 460 14.62 39.84 -15.88
CA GLY A 460 16.02 39.47 -15.91
C GLY A 460 16.35 38.28 -15.01
N TYR A 461 15.45 37.29 -14.96
CA TYR A 461 15.72 36.02 -14.31
C TYR A 461 17.02 35.43 -14.86
N GLY A 462 18.02 35.27 -13.98
CA GLY A 462 19.20 34.47 -14.29
C GLY A 462 18.71 33.04 -14.40
N GLY A 463 18.42 32.61 -15.62
CA GLY A 463 17.83 31.31 -15.91
C GLY A 463 18.46 30.24 -15.03
N PHE A 464 17.63 29.38 -14.46
CA PHE A 464 18.14 28.17 -13.83
C PHE A 464 18.97 27.49 -14.91
N ARG A 465 20.28 27.38 -14.68
CA ARG A 465 21.08 26.46 -15.44
C ARG A 465 20.40 25.13 -15.17
N THR A 466 19.65 24.62 -16.14
CA THR A 466 19.55 23.17 -16.30
C THR A 466 20.96 22.69 -16.03
N ALA A 467 21.12 21.83 -15.02
CA ALA A 467 22.35 21.09 -14.88
C ALA A 467 22.71 20.68 -16.32
N GLU A 468 23.90 21.10 -16.79
CA GLU A 468 24.34 20.77 -18.15
C GLU A 468 23.87 19.34 -18.41
N PRO A 469 23.19 19.03 -19.53
CA PRO A 469 22.68 17.68 -19.77
C PRO A 469 23.85 16.78 -19.49
N LYS A 470 23.82 16.03 -18.37
CA LYS A 470 25.04 15.58 -17.69
C LYS A 470 25.93 15.03 -18.78
N LYS A 471 26.95 15.80 -19.16
CA LYS A 471 27.91 15.39 -20.18
C LYS A 471 28.51 14.17 -19.51
N GLY A 472 28.13 12.98 -20.00
CA GLY A 472 28.06 11.75 -19.23
C GLY A 472 28.97 11.80 -18.03
N GLN A 473 28.38 12.00 -16.85
CA GLN A 473 29.14 12.06 -15.62
C GLN A 473 29.87 10.73 -15.56
N GLU A 474 31.16 10.73 -15.87
CA GLU A 474 32.02 9.59 -15.64
C GLU A 474 32.24 9.56 -14.13
N LEU A 475 31.26 9.03 -13.41
CA LEU A 475 31.32 8.85 -11.97
C LEU A 475 30.65 7.52 -11.64
N VAL A 476 31.47 6.55 -11.31
CA VAL A 476 31.71 6.02 -9.96
C VAL A 476 32.67 4.85 -10.19
N ALA A 477 33.66 4.67 -9.31
CA ALA A 477 34.60 3.55 -9.43
C ALA A 477 33.83 2.23 -9.65
N PRO A 478 34.26 1.35 -10.57
CA PRO A 478 33.52 0.14 -10.90
C PRO A 478 33.18 -0.64 -9.63
N VAL A 479 31.89 -0.90 -9.40
CA VAL A 479 31.47 -1.77 -8.30
C VAL A 479 31.92 -3.18 -8.68
N VAL A 480 32.81 -3.74 -7.86
CA VAL A 480 33.40 -5.06 -8.09
C VAL A 480 32.72 -6.10 -7.22
N TYR A 481 32.33 -7.24 -7.79
CA TYR A 481 31.84 -8.40 -7.04
C TYR A 481 32.64 -9.65 -7.40
N ASN A 482 32.49 -10.62 -6.51
CA ASN A 482 33.10 -11.92 -6.69
C ASN A 482 32.23 -12.78 -7.61
N GLU A 483 32.83 -13.36 -8.66
CA GLU A 483 32.11 -14.24 -9.59
C GLU A 483 32.26 -15.70 -9.14
N TRP A 484 31.15 -16.45 -9.11
CA TRP A 484 31.21 -17.88 -8.83
C TRP A 484 31.83 -18.64 -10.01
N ASP A 485 32.92 -19.38 -9.77
CA ASP A 485 33.52 -20.24 -10.79
C ASP A 485 33.17 -21.71 -10.52
N PHE A 486 32.26 -22.24 -11.35
CA PHE A 486 31.79 -23.62 -11.21
C PHE A 486 32.91 -24.67 -11.32
N ARG A 487 34.02 -24.36 -12.00
CA ARG A 487 35.17 -25.29 -12.13
C ARG A 487 36.01 -25.33 -10.87
N ARG A 488 35.97 -24.26 -10.06
CA ARG A 488 36.75 -24.13 -8.82
C ARG A 488 35.89 -24.38 -7.58
N SER A 489 34.56 -24.42 -7.74
CA SER A 489 33.60 -24.48 -6.62
C SER A 489 33.85 -23.39 -5.58
N ASP A 490 34.30 -22.22 -6.04
CA ASP A 490 34.62 -21.07 -5.19
C ASP A 490 34.50 -19.75 -5.97
N PHE A 491 34.42 -18.64 -5.25
CA PHE A 491 34.26 -17.30 -5.80
C PHE A 491 35.62 -16.70 -6.21
N ARG A 492 35.72 -16.23 -7.45
CA ARG A 492 36.82 -15.36 -7.92
C ARG A 492 36.61 -13.95 -7.41
N LYS A 493 37.47 -13.51 -6.51
CA LYS A 493 37.34 -12.19 -5.89
C LYS A 493 37.49 -11.04 -6.90
N ASN A 494 36.62 -10.03 -6.82
CA ASN A 494 36.67 -8.81 -7.63
C ASN A 494 36.78 -9.06 -9.14
N TRP A 495 36.09 -10.09 -9.65
CA TRP A 495 36.23 -10.53 -11.04
C TRP A 495 35.33 -9.77 -12.01
N VAL A 496 34.15 -9.34 -11.55
CA VAL A 496 33.20 -8.59 -12.39
C VAL A 496 33.18 -7.14 -11.96
N SER A 497 33.25 -6.25 -12.94
CA SER A 497 33.01 -4.82 -12.78
C SER A 497 31.73 -4.46 -13.54
N VAL A 498 30.81 -3.75 -12.88
CA VAL A 498 29.66 -3.13 -13.54
C VAL A 498 29.91 -1.65 -13.52
N VAL A 499 29.72 -1.09 -14.70
CA VAL A 499 29.67 0.33 -14.94
C VAL A 499 28.23 0.61 -15.31
N GLU A 500 27.57 1.42 -14.50
CA GLU A 500 26.26 1.94 -14.83
C GLU A 500 26.42 2.95 -15.95
N LYS A 501 25.66 2.77 -17.04
CA LYS A 501 25.67 3.67 -18.18
C LYS A 501 24.26 4.21 -18.39
N GLU A 502 24.07 5.50 -18.11
CA GLU A 502 22.89 6.23 -18.56
C GLU A 502 22.88 6.25 -20.09
N ILE A 503 21.86 5.64 -20.69
CA ILE A 503 21.64 5.66 -22.13
C ILE A 503 20.64 6.80 -22.41
N PRO A 504 20.97 7.78 -23.26
CA PRO A 504 20.02 8.82 -23.63
C PRO A 504 18.81 8.18 -24.33
N LEU A 505 17.61 8.61 -23.94
CA LEU A 505 16.36 8.16 -24.53
C LEU A 505 16.37 8.47 -26.04
N LEU A 506 16.27 7.41 -26.85
CA LEU A 506 16.10 7.52 -28.30
C LEU A 506 14.68 7.10 -28.62
N HIS A 507 13.84 8.04 -29.05
CA HIS A 507 12.50 7.75 -29.56
C HIS A 507 12.63 7.02 -30.90
N THR A 508 12.62 5.70 -30.83
CA THR A 508 12.58 4.83 -32.01
C THR A 508 11.22 4.19 -32.09
N SER A 509 10.62 4.16 -33.29
CA SER A 509 9.41 3.38 -33.56
C SER A 509 9.64 1.87 -33.50
N PHE A 510 10.88 1.43 -33.21
CA PHE A 510 11.26 0.03 -33.14
C PHE A 510 10.46 -0.72 -32.07
N VAL A 511 10.31 -0.16 -30.87
CA VAL A 511 9.59 -0.81 -29.76
C VAL A 511 8.12 -1.00 -30.09
N SER A 512 7.42 0.05 -30.49
CA SER A 512 5.99 -0.03 -30.85
C SER A 512 5.75 -0.95 -32.05
N THR A 513 6.60 -0.89 -33.08
CA THR A 513 6.52 -1.77 -34.26
C THR A 513 6.77 -3.23 -33.88
N THR A 514 7.71 -3.50 -32.97
CA THR A 514 8.04 -4.85 -32.51
C THR A 514 6.93 -5.42 -31.61
N LEU A 515 6.41 -4.63 -30.67
CA LEU A 515 5.29 -5.01 -29.81
C LEU A 515 4.03 -5.34 -30.63
N ASN A 516 3.69 -4.53 -31.64
CA ASN A 516 2.56 -4.81 -32.53
C ASN A 516 2.79 -6.05 -33.39
N ARG A 517 4.00 -6.19 -33.97
CA ARG A 517 4.33 -7.33 -34.84
C ARG A 517 4.27 -8.67 -34.09
N TYR A 518 4.72 -8.69 -32.83
CA TYR A 518 4.82 -9.91 -32.03
C TYR A 518 3.76 -10.01 -30.93
N HIS A 519 2.71 -9.18 -30.96
CA HIS A 519 1.68 -9.11 -29.91
C HIS A 519 1.10 -10.50 -29.54
N GLY A 520 0.81 -11.34 -30.54
CA GLY A 520 0.31 -12.71 -30.31
C GLY A 520 1.31 -13.63 -29.59
N GLU A 521 2.60 -13.51 -29.88
CA GLU A 521 3.66 -14.26 -29.22
C GLU A 521 3.90 -13.76 -27.80
N ILE A 522 3.83 -12.44 -27.58
CA ILE A 522 3.95 -11.82 -26.26
C ILE A 522 2.81 -12.29 -25.34
N VAL A 523 1.57 -12.30 -25.81
CA VAL A 523 0.43 -12.82 -25.04
C VAL A 523 0.62 -14.29 -24.69
N ARG A 524 1.14 -15.09 -25.62
CA ARG A 524 1.41 -16.52 -25.40
C ARG A 524 2.55 -16.75 -24.41
N LEU A 525 3.63 -15.98 -24.51
CA LEU A 525 4.75 -16.00 -23.57
C LEU A 525 4.31 -15.56 -22.18
N ARG A 526 3.59 -14.45 -22.06
CA ARG A 526 3.03 -13.96 -20.80
C ARG A 526 2.18 -15.05 -20.14
N ARG A 527 1.28 -15.69 -20.90
CA ARG A 527 0.47 -16.82 -20.42
C ARG A 527 1.34 -18.01 -20.00
N GLN A 528 2.41 -18.34 -20.71
CA GLN A 528 3.32 -19.42 -20.34
C GLN A 528 4.12 -19.12 -19.07
N PHE A 529 4.64 -17.90 -18.93
CA PHE A 529 5.33 -17.43 -17.73
C PHE A 529 4.39 -17.38 -16.52
N GLU A 530 3.15 -16.93 -16.70
CA GLU A 530 2.13 -16.96 -15.65
C GLU A 530 1.72 -18.40 -15.25
N MET A 531 1.82 -19.36 -16.17
CA MET A 531 1.60 -20.78 -15.89
C MET A 531 2.83 -21.48 -15.28
N MET A 532 4.03 -20.90 -15.37
CA MET A 532 5.22 -21.45 -14.74
C MET A 532 5.14 -21.24 -13.23
N ARG A 533 4.95 -22.35 -12.51
CA ARG A 533 5.03 -22.39 -11.05
C ARG A 533 6.49 -22.38 -10.63
N ALA A 534 6.85 -21.56 -9.63
CA ALA A 534 8.20 -21.53 -9.05
C ALA A 534 8.53 -22.73 -8.14
N THR A 535 7.60 -23.67 -7.95
CA THR A 535 7.79 -24.85 -7.08
C THR A 535 8.22 -26.06 -7.88
N GLU A 536 9.43 -26.58 -7.62
CA GLU A 536 9.91 -27.85 -8.14
C GLU A 536 8.96 -29.00 -7.72
N ARG A 537 8.39 -29.69 -8.70
CA ARG A 537 7.68 -30.96 -8.46
C ARG A 537 8.68 -32.10 -8.67
N PHE A 538 9.10 -32.74 -7.59
CA PHE A 538 9.79 -34.02 -7.69
C PHE A 538 8.85 -35.07 -8.30
N VAL A 539 9.04 -35.36 -9.59
CA VAL A 539 8.36 -36.48 -10.24
C VAL A 539 9.01 -37.75 -9.73
N ARG A 540 8.31 -38.49 -8.86
CA ARG A 540 8.72 -39.86 -8.49
C ARG A 540 8.77 -40.69 -9.78
N ARG A 541 9.96 -41.19 -10.14
CA ARG A 541 10.13 -42.23 -11.16
C ARG A 541 9.22 -43.41 -10.81
N GLN A 542 8.26 -43.71 -11.70
CA GLN A 542 7.60 -45.01 -11.68
C GLN A 542 8.65 -46.09 -11.98
N ARG A 543 8.60 -47.19 -11.21
CA ARG A 543 9.42 -48.38 -11.41
C ARG A 543 9.01 -49.14 -12.66
#